data_AF-A0A839XRC4-F1
#
_entry.id   AF-A0A839XRC4-F1
#
_cell.length_a   1.000
_cell.length_b   1.000
_cell.length_c   1.000
_cell.angle_alpha   90.00
_cell.angle_beta   90.00
_cell.angle_gamma   90.00
#
_symmetry.space_group_name_H-M   'P 1'
#
loop_
_entity.id
_entity.type
_entity.pdbx_description
1 polymer ?
#
loop_
_entity_poly.entity_id
_entity_poly.type
_entity_poly.pdbx_seq_one_letter_code
_entity_poly.pdbx_strand_id
1 'polypeptide(L)' 'MSHQLDRVVDDTDNALLQLRRATRGIPVSANGFRQHHNKAARAIAELMTELIDARSAIDK' A
#
# COMPACT_ATOMS: atom_id res chain seq x y z
N MET A 1 -14.47 -10.44 12.20
CA MET A 1 -14.15 -9.66 10.98
C MET A 1 -12.95 -8.76 11.18
N SER A 2 -12.82 -8.09 12.32
CA SER A 2 -11.63 -7.30 12.72
C SER A 2 -10.27 -7.99 12.42
N HIS A 3 -10.07 -9.24 12.86
CA HIS A 3 -8.81 -9.98 12.59
C HIS A 3 -8.51 -10.33 11.14
N GLN A 4 -9.52 -10.43 10.27
CA GLN A 4 -9.29 -10.63 8.83
C GLN A 4 -8.81 -9.33 8.19
N LEU A 5 -9.37 -8.20 8.64
CA LEU A 5 -9.01 -6.89 8.17
C LEU A 5 -7.60 -6.50 8.62
N ASP A 6 -7.23 -6.79 9.87
CA ASP A 6 -5.86 -6.61 10.38
C ASP A 6 -4.84 -7.37 9.53
N ARG A 7 -5.11 -8.64 9.17
CA ARG A 7 -4.22 -9.41 8.29
C ARG A 7 -4.07 -8.81 6.90
N VAL A 8 -5.15 -8.33 6.31
CA VAL A 8 -5.11 -7.71 4.97
C VAL A 8 -4.27 -6.44 4.99
N VAL A 9 -4.37 -5.65 6.06
CA VAL A 9 -3.54 -4.46 6.28
C VAL A 9 -2.06 -4.86 6.39
N ASP A 10 -1.74 -5.84 7.23
CA ASP A 10 -0.36 -6.33 7.42
C ASP A 10 0.24 -6.92 6.13
N ASP A 11 -0.53 -7.71 5.38
CA ASP A 11 -0.09 -8.30 4.12
C ASP A 11 0.16 -7.23 3.05
N THR A 12 -0.70 -6.20 3.01
CA THR A 12 -0.54 -5.04 2.13
C THR A 12 0.74 -4.29 2.46
N ASP A 13 1.00 -3.99 3.74
CA ASP A 13 2.22 -3.31 4.18
C ASP A 13 3.48 -4.11 3.83
N ASN A 14 3.45 -5.44 4.02
CA ASN A 14 4.54 -6.32 3.65
C ASN A 14 4.81 -6.31 2.14
N ALA A 15 3.77 -6.33 1.31
CA ALA A 15 3.89 -6.25 -0.14
C ALA A 15 4.52 -4.91 -0.58
N LEU A 16 4.17 -3.80 0.06
CA LEU A 16 4.77 -2.48 -0.22
C LEU A 16 6.24 -2.42 0.15
N LEU A 17 6.62 -3.02 1.28
CA LEU A 17 8.02 -3.12 1.68
C LEU A 17 8.84 -3.94 0.67
N GLN A 18 8.28 -5.04 0.17
CA GLN A 18 8.91 -5.84 -0.89
C GLN A 18 9.03 -5.05 -2.19
N LEU A 19 7.98 -4.33 -2.60
CA LEU A 19 8.01 -3.46 -3.77
C LEU A 19 9.09 -2.37 -3.63
N ARG A 20 9.18 -1.71 -2.47
CA ARG A 20 10.23 -0.71 -2.18
C ARG A 20 11.63 -1.29 -2.30
N ARG A 21 11.83 -2.53 -1.84
CA ARG A 21 13.13 -3.23 -1.96
C ARG A 21 13.44 -3.58 -3.42
N ALA A 22 12.47 -4.11 -4.15
CA ALA A 22 12.62 -4.49 -5.55
C ALA A 22 12.90 -3.28 -6.47
N THR A 23 12.34 -2.12 -6.11
CA THR A 23 12.51 -0.87 -6.85
C THR A 23 13.76 -0.09 -6.46
N ARG A 24 14.47 -0.52 -5.41
CA ARG A 24 15.70 0.11 -4.94
C ARG A 24 16.80 -0.07 -5.99
N GLY A 25 17.29 1.04 -6.53
CA GLY A 25 18.33 1.04 -7.56
C GLY A 25 17.80 1.18 -9.00
N ILE A 26 16.47 1.14 -9.19
CA ILE A 26 15.89 1.55 -10.47
C ILE A 26 16.07 3.08 -10.60
N PRO A 27 16.68 3.57 -11.69
CA PRO A 27 16.76 5.01 -11.93
C PRO A 27 15.33 5.57 -12.00
N VAL A 28 14.99 6.42 -11.04
CA VAL A 28 13.63 6.95 -10.88
C VAL A 28 13.17 7.69 -12.15
N SER A 29 14.09 8.25 -12.93
CA SER A 29 13.84 8.95 -14.19
C SER A 29 13.72 8.05 -15.43
N ALA A 30 14.02 6.76 -15.36
CA ALA A 30 13.94 5.88 -16.52
C ALA A 30 12.47 5.59 -16.88
N ASN A 31 12.10 5.87 -18.14
CA ASN A 31 10.86 5.40 -18.79
C ASN A 31 9.56 5.62 -18.00
N GLY A 32 9.41 6.76 -17.31
CA GLY A 32 8.18 7.08 -16.57
C GLY A 32 7.98 6.28 -15.28
N PHE A 33 8.99 5.52 -14.83
CA PHE A 33 8.93 4.71 -13.61
C PHE A 33 8.50 5.52 -12.37
N ARG A 34 9.01 6.75 -12.20
CA ARG A 34 8.55 7.67 -11.13
C ARG A 34 7.05 7.90 -11.14
N GLN A 35 6.46 8.10 -12.32
CA GLN A 35 5.04 8.38 -12.44
C GLN A 35 4.21 7.17 -12.06
N HIS A 36 4.60 5.97 -12.53
CA HIS A 36 3.97 4.71 -12.16
C HIS A 36 4.11 4.42 -10.65
N HIS A 37 5.30 4.60 -10.09
CA HIS A 37 5.54 4.47 -8.65
C HIS A 37 4.65 5.43 -7.85
N ASN A 38 4.63 6.71 -8.21
CA ASN A 38 3.83 7.70 -7.49
C ASN A 38 2.33 7.42 -7.58
N LYS A 39 1.85 6.97 -8.75
CA LYS A 39 0.44 6.57 -8.93
C LYS A 39 0.09 5.38 -8.04
N ALA A 40 0.94 4.35 -8.01
CA ALA A 40 0.75 3.20 -7.13
C ALA A 40 0.74 3.61 -5.66
N ALA A 41 1.71 4.41 -5.23
CA ALA A 41 1.81 4.89 -3.84
C ALA A 41 0.55 5.66 -3.40
N ARG A 42 -0.04 6.48 -4.28
CA ARG A 42 -1.30 7.19 -3.99
C ARG A 42 -2.49 6.25 -3.83
N ALA A 43 -2.70 5.34 -4.79
CA ALA A 43 -3.82 4.39 -4.75
C ALA A 43 -3.77 3.49 -3.50
N ILE A 44 -2.56 3.11 -3.10
CA ILE A 44 -2.33 2.33 -1.87
C ILE A 44 -2.65 3.15 -0.62
N ALA A 45 -2.26 4.43 -0.56
CA ALA A 45 -2.58 5.28 0.57
C ALA A 45 -4.10 5.48 0.73
N GLU A 46 -4.82 5.62 -0.39
CA GLU A 46 -6.28 5.68 -0.41
C GLU A 46 -6.89 4.37 0.14
N LEU A 47 -6.46 3.22 -0.37
CA LEU A 47 -6.92 1.91 0.11
C LEU A 47 -6.68 1.71 1.62
N MET A 48 -5.49 2.06 2.11
CA MET A 48 -5.15 1.94 3.54
C MET A 48 -6.04 2.84 4.40
N THR A 49 -6.35 4.03 3.92
CA THR A 49 -7.26 4.96 4.61
C THR A 49 -8.66 4.35 4.72
N GLU A 50 -9.20 3.83 3.61
CA GLU A 50 -10.52 3.19 3.58
C GLU A 50 -10.57 1.94 4.50
N LEU A 51 -9.49 1.15 4.54
CA LEU A 51 -9.41 -0.01 5.43
C LEU A 51 -9.38 0.41 6.91
N ILE A 52 -8.64 1.46 7.28
CA ILE A 52 -8.60 1.98 8.66
C ILE A 52 -9.97 2.51 9.08
N ASP A 53 -10.67 3.21 8.18
CA ASP A 53 -12.03 3.70 8.43
C ASP A 53 -13.02 2.53 8.59
N ALA A 54 -12.93 1.52 7.73
CA ALA A 54 -13.75 0.31 7.81
C ALA A 54 -13.50 -0.47 9.12
N ARG A 55 -12.25 -0.55 9.59
CA ARG A 55 -11.89 -1.13 10.90
C ARG A 55 -12.65 -0.45 12.04
N SER A 56 -12.65 0.88 12.03
CA SER A 56 -13.34 1.70 13.04
C SER A 56 -14.86 1.55 13.00
N ALA A 57 -15.42 1.19 11.86
CA ALA A 57 -16.85 0.91 11.70
C ALA A 57 -17.24 -0.52 12.10
N ILE A 58 -16.33 -1.49 11.97
CA ILE A 58 -16.55 -2.91 12.30
C ILE A 58 -16.32 -3.20 13.79
N ASP A 59 -15.44 -2.44 14.46
CA ASP A 59 -15.18 -2.58 15.89
C ASP A 59 -16.23 -1.89 16.79
N LYS A 60 -17.27 -1.25 16.20
CA LYS A 60 -18.45 -0.71 16.90
C LYS A 60 -19.60 -1.71 16.89
#